data_AF-A0A938NBM2-F1
#
_entry.id   AF-A0A938NBM2-F1
#
_cell.length_a   1.000
_cell.length_b   1.000
_cell.length_c   1.000
_cell.angle_alpha   90.00
_cell.angle_beta   90.00
_cell.angle_gamma   90.00
#
_symmetry.space_group_name_H-M   'P 1'
#
loop_
_entity.id
_entity.type
_entity.pdbx_description
1 polymer ?
#
loop_
_entity_poly.entity_id
_entity_poly.type
_entity_poly.pdbx_seq_one_letter_code
_entity_poly.pdbx_strand_id
1 'polypeptide(L)'
;MMLFAWIPLLEPVHLGRAWWLLIAPLCLGIAIVYRAVKAPTMDHFLAGVIKLTANILGVMALLGALVFVVVYGALPLLPSD
;
A
#
# COMPACT_ATOMS: atom_id res chain seq x y z
N MET A 1 35.61 -3.65 17.57
CA MET A 1 35.58 -3.33 16.13
C MET A 1 34.33 -3.93 15.52
N MET A 2 33.26 -3.14 15.39
CA MET A 2 31.94 -3.51 14.84
C MET A 2 31.47 -2.43 13.84
N LEU A 3 32.40 -1.84 13.08
CA LEU A 3 32.06 -0.76 12.14
C LEU A 3 31.73 -1.27 10.72
N PHE A 4 31.98 -2.54 10.41
CA PHE A 4 31.86 -3.11 9.06
C PHE A 4 30.60 -3.96 8.81
N ALA A 5 29.71 -4.08 9.81
CA ALA A 5 28.46 -4.84 9.68
C ALA A 5 27.21 -3.93 9.62
N TRP A 6 27.39 -2.63 9.37
CA TRP A 6 26.27 -1.74 9.12
C TRP A 6 25.71 -2.00 7.72
N ILE A 7 24.51 -2.57 7.63
CA ILE A 7 23.87 -2.91 6.35
C ILE A 7 22.63 -2.02 6.17
N PRO A 8 22.80 -0.77 5.70
CA PRO A 8 21.76 0.26 5.77
C PRO A 8 20.47 -0.07 4.99
N LEU A 9 20.52 -1.03 4.06
CA LEU A 9 19.36 -1.49 3.28
C LEU A 9 18.82 -2.87 3.68
N LEU A 10 19.67 -3.76 4.21
CA LEU A 10 19.28 -5.14 4.56
C LEU A 10 18.86 -5.27 6.02
N GLU A 11 19.20 -4.29 6.86
CA GLU A 11 18.72 -4.25 8.22
C GLU A 11 17.25 -3.80 8.22
N PRO A 12 16.30 -4.64 8.69
CA PRO A 12 14.90 -4.28 8.68
C PRO A 12 14.72 -3.03 9.54
N VAL A 13 14.28 -1.93 8.92
CA VAL A 13 13.84 -0.76 9.67
C VAL A 13 12.76 -1.24 10.63
N HIS A 14 12.91 -0.90 11.92
CA HIS A 14 12.00 -1.27 13.00
C HIS A 14 10.67 -0.50 12.91
N LEU A 15 10.03 -0.53 11.73
CA LEU A 15 8.72 0.02 11.42
C LEU A 15 7.59 -0.97 11.74
N GLY A 16 7.83 -1.99 12.56
CA GLY A 16 6.94 -3.15 12.75
C GLY A 16 5.47 -2.83 13.03
N ARG A 17 5.15 -1.72 13.70
CA ARG A 17 3.76 -1.26 13.92
C ARG A 17 3.26 -0.20 12.93
N ALA A 18 4.16 0.44 12.19
CA ALA A 18 3.91 1.56 11.31
C ALA A 18 4.16 1.24 9.83
N TRP A 19 4.45 -0.02 9.47
CA TRP A 19 4.75 -0.46 8.11
C TRP A 19 3.68 -0.05 7.10
N TRP A 20 2.41 -0.04 7.52
CA TRP A 20 1.27 0.35 6.69
C TRP A 20 1.33 1.81 6.22
N LEU A 21 2.04 2.69 6.95
CA LEU A 21 2.25 4.07 6.52
C LEU A 21 3.11 4.15 5.25
N LEU A 22 3.97 3.16 4.99
CA LEU A 22 4.80 3.12 3.78
C LEU A 22 3.99 2.82 2.52
N ILE A 23 2.76 2.31 2.66
CA ILE A 23 1.87 2.06 1.52
C ILE A 23 1.48 3.38 0.85
N ALA A 24 1.15 4.40 1.63
CA ALA A 24 0.75 5.71 1.09
C ALA A 24 1.81 6.37 0.17
N PRO A 25 3.09 6.55 0.60
CA PRO A 25 4.12 7.10 -0.27
C PRO A 25 4.45 6.18 -1.44
N LEU A 26 4.37 4.85 -1.27
CA LEU A 26 4.54 3.91 -2.38
C LEU A 26 3.45 4.09 -3.45
N CYS A 27 2.18 4.12 -3.04
CA CYS A 27 1.06 4.35 -3.95
C CYS A 27 1.16 5.71 -4.65
N LEU A 28 1.61 6.75 -3.93
CA LEU A 28 1.84 8.07 -4.51
C LEU A 28 2.94 8.02 -5.59
N GLY A 29 4.07 7.36 -5.30
CA GLY A 29 5.15 7.18 -6.28
C GLY A 29 4.68 6.43 -7.52
N ILE A 30 3.94 5.33 -7.35
CA ILE A 30 3.35 4.56 -8.45
C ILE A 30 2.41 5.45 -9.27
N ALA A 31 1.54 6.23 -8.63
CA ALA A 31 0.59 7.09 -9.31
C ALA A 31 1.29 8.20 -10.12
N ILE A 32 2.36 8.79 -9.58
CA ILE A 32 3.19 9.78 -10.28
C ILE A 32 3.82 9.16 -11.53
N VAL A 33 4.53 8.04 -11.38
CA VAL A 33 5.23 7.38 -12.51
C VAL A 33 4.23 6.94 -13.58
N TYR A 34 3.12 6.32 -13.18
CA TYR A 34 2.10 5.86 -14.10
C TYR A 34 1.52 7.01 -14.93
N ARG A 35 1.15 8.13 -14.29
CA ARG A 35 0.64 9.29 -15.02
C ARG A 35 1.71 10.00 -15.83
N ALA A 36 2.96 10.04 -15.38
CA ALA A 36 4.04 10.65 -16.14
C ALA A 36 4.26 9.95 -17.49
N VAL A 37 4.11 8.62 -17.53
CA VAL A 37 4.27 7.83 -18.76
C VAL A 37 3.00 7.84 -19.63
N LYS A 38 1.82 7.88 -19.01
CA LYS A 38 0.56 7.56 -19.70
C LYS A 38 -0.38 8.76 -19.93
N ALA A 39 -0.16 9.90 -19.25
CA ALA A 39 -1.02 11.07 -19.43
C ALA A 39 -0.66 11.79 -20.73
N PRO A 40 -1.65 12.06 -21.62
CA PRO A 40 -1.40 12.76 -22.88
C PRO A 40 -1.16 14.27 -22.69
N THR A 41 -1.65 14.84 -21.60
CA THR A 41 -1.46 16.25 -21.25
C THR A 41 -1.20 16.40 -19.73
N MET A 42 -0.54 17.49 -19.34
CA MET A 42 -0.29 17.82 -17.92
C MET A 42 -1.50 18.42 -17.20
N ASP A 43 -2.61 18.62 -17.91
CA ASP A 43 -3.83 19.17 -17.31
C ASP A 43 -4.34 18.26 -16.20
N HIS A 44 -4.62 18.85 -15.04
CA HIS A 44 -5.09 18.13 -13.86
C HIS A 44 -4.17 16.98 -13.43
N PHE A 45 -2.86 17.05 -13.74
CA PHE A 45 -1.90 16.00 -13.39
C PHE A 45 -1.93 15.67 -11.90
N LEU A 46 -1.79 16.69 -11.03
CA LEU A 46 -1.82 16.52 -9.57
C LEU A 46 -3.15 15.95 -9.07
N ALA A 47 -4.28 16.51 -9.52
CA ALA A 47 -5.61 16.00 -9.15
C ALA A 47 -5.77 14.53 -9.58
N GLY A 48 -5.23 14.19 -10.73
CA GLY A 48 -5.23 12.84 -11.25
C GLY A 48 -4.33 11.87 -10.50
N VAL A 49 -3.15 12.32 -10.05
CA VAL A 49 -2.24 11.55 -9.18
C VAL A 49 -2.94 11.28 -7.85
N ILE A 50 -3.48 12.31 -7.21
CA ILE A 50 -4.20 12.19 -5.93
C ILE A 50 -5.39 11.23 -6.07
N LYS A 51 -6.17 11.35 -7.14
CA LYS A 51 -7.31 10.46 -7.41
C LYS A 51 -6.87 9.01 -7.59
N LEU A 52 -5.78 8.77 -8.33
CA LEU A 52 -5.25 7.42 -8.53
C LEU A 52 -4.70 6.83 -7.22
N THR A 53 -3.94 7.60 -6.45
CA THR A 53 -3.46 7.20 -5.13
C THR A 53 -4.62 6.84 -4.20
N ALA A 54 -5.65 7.70 -4.14
CA ALA A 54 -6.84 7.44 -3.33
C ALA A 54 -7.59 6.19 -3.76
N ASN A 55 -7.72 5.95 -5.07
CA ASN A 55 -8.33 4.72 -5.60
C ASN A 55 -7.54 3.47 -5.21
N ILE A 56 -6.22 3.48 -5.35
CA ILE A 56 -5.37 2.33 -4.98
C ILE A 56 -5.54 2.04 -3.48
N LEU A 57 -5.41 3.05 -2.63
CA LEU A 57 -5.56 2.90 -1.18
C LEU A 57 -6.98 2.43 -0.81
N GLY A 58 -8.00 3.02 -1.42
CA GLY A 58 -9.40 2.67 -1.18
C GLY A 58 -9.72 1.22 -1.57
N VAL A 59 -9.24 0.76 -2.72
CA VAL A 59 -9.42 -0.63 -3.16
C VAL A 59 -8.66 -1.59 -2.26
N MET A 60 -7.43 -1.28 -1.86
CA MET A 60 -6.67 -2.11 -0.93
C MET A 60 -7.36 -2.22 0.44
N ALA A 61 -7.85 -1.10 0.97
CA ALA A 61 -8.59 -1.08 2.23
C ALA A 61 -9.90 -1.88 2.13
N LEU A 62 -10.63 -1.74 1.02
CA LEU A 62 -11.85 -2.51 0.76
C LEU A 62 -11.58 -4.01 0.68
N LEU A 63 -10.52 -4.42 -0.02
CA LEU A 63 -10.11 -5.84 -0.09
C LEU A 63 -9.74 -6.38 1.29
N GLY A 64 -8.98 -5.62 2.08
CA GLY A 64 -8.65 -5.99 3.46
C GLY A 64 -9.90 -6.16 4.33
N ALA A 65 -10.85 -5.22 4.23
CA ALA A 65 -12.13 -5.30 4.93
C ALA A 65 -12.96 -6.52 4.50
N LEU A 66 -13.00 -6.83 3.20
CA LEU A 66 -13.70 -8.00 2.68
C LEU A 66 -13.12 -9.29 3.26
N VAL A 67 -11.79 -9.43 3.23
CA VAL A 67 -11.10 -10.60 3.82
C VAL A 67 -11.40 -10.69 5.31
N PHE A 68 -11.38 -9.57 6.05
CA PHE A 68 -11.74 -9.54 7.46
C PHE A 68 -13.16 -10.05 7.70
N VAL A 69 -14.14 -9.58 6.94
CA VAL A 69 -15.53 -10.03 7.06
C VAL A 69 -15.68 -11.52 6.73
N VAL A 70 -14.98 -12.02 5.72
CA VAL A 70 -15.00 -13.46 5.39
C VAL A 70 -14.39 -14.28 6.51
N VAL A 71 -13.22 -13.88 7.02
CA VAL A 71 -12.49 -14.63 8.04
C VAL A 71 -13.21 -14.64 9.38
N TYR A 72 -13.71 -13.49 9.83
CA TYR A 72 -14.33 -13.36 11.16
C TYR A 72 -15.85 -13.56 11.14
N GLY A 73 -16.50 -13.38 9.99
CA GLY A 73 -17.94 -13.55 9.83
C GLY A 73 -18.31 -14.88 9.22
N ALA A 74 -17.75 -15.22 8.05
CA ALA A 74 -18.18 -16.39 7.30
C ALA A 74 -17.55 -17.71 7.78
N LEU A 75 -16.24 -17.73 8.06
CA LEU A 75 -15.56 -18.95 8.52
C LEU A 75 -16.15 -19.58 9.80
N PRO A 76 -16.50 -18.83 10.87
CA PRO A 76 -17.06 -19.45 12.08
C PRO A 76 -18.49 -20.01 11.88
N LEU A 77 -19.16 -19.67 10.78
CA LEU A 77 -20.48 -20.20 10.43
C LEU A 77 -20.39 -21.53 9.66
N LEU A 78 -19.20 -21.92 9.21
CA LEU A 78 -18.99 -23.19 8.52
C LEU A 78 -19.11 -24.33 9.54
N PRO A 79 -19.89 -25.39 9.25
CA PRO A 79 -19.94 -26.60 10.07
C PRO A 79 -18.53 -27.17 10.27
N SER A 80 -18.18 -27.46 11.51
CA SER A 80 -16.85 -27.94 11.91
C SER A 80 -16.74 -29.47 11.93
N ASP A 81 -17.51 -30.14 11.08
CA ASP A 81 -17.65 -31.61 11.05
C ASP A 81 -16.38 -32.31 10.54
#